data_AF-R8WVI0-F1
#
_entry.id   AF-R8WVI0-F1
#
_cell.length_a   1.000
_cell.length_b   1.000
_cell.length_c   1.000
_cell.angle_alpha   90.00
_cell.angle_beta   90.00
_cell.angle_gamma   90.00
#
_symmetry.space_group_name_H-M   'P 1'
#
loop_
_entity.id
_entity.type
_entity.pdbx_description
1 polymer ?
#
loop_
_entity_poly.entity_id
_entity_poly.type
_entity_poly.pdbx_seq_one_letter_code
_entity_poly.pdbx_strand_id
1 'polypeptide(L)' 'MDLMGYTPWGCIDLVSAGTGEMKKRYGFIYVDKNNDGSGTLARSPKKSFSWYQNVIQTNAEYL' A
#
# COMPACT_ATOMS: atom_id res chain seq x y z
N MET A 1 -17.39 0.81 21.38
CA MET A 1 -17.51 1.63 20.16
C MET A 1 -18.06 0.74 19.07
N ASP A 2 -18.88 1.29 18.18
CA ASP A 2 -19.36 0.58 16.97
C ASP A 2 -18.40 0.90 15.81
N LEU A 3 -17.70 -0.11 15.29
CA LEU A 3 -16.67 0.04 14.27
C LEU A 3 -16.98 -0.88 13.10
N MET A 4 -17.26 -0.28 11.93
CA MET A 4 -17.61 -1.01 10.72
C MET A 4 -16.41 -1.67 10.02
N GLY A 5 -15.21 -1.10 10.15
CA GLY A 5 -14.00 -1.65 9.52
C GLY A 5 -12.82 -0.69 9.44
N TYR A 6 -11.75 -1.14 8.79
CA TYR A 6 -10.49 -0.40 8.63
C TYR A 6 -9.94 -0.57 7.20
N THR A 7 -9.69 0.55 6.51
CA THR A 7 -9.20 0.56 5.11
C THR A 7 -7.91 1.39 5.00
N PRO A 8 -6.72 0.75 4.91
CA PRO A 8 -5.46 1.45 4.76
C PRO A 8 -5.42 2.30 3.49
N TRP A 9 -5.04 3.57 3.63
CA TRP A 9 -4.88 4.48 2.50
C TRP A 9 -3.75 4.03 1.56
N GLY A 10 -4.00 4.15 0.25
CA GLY A 10 -2.98 3.91 -0.77
C GLY A 10 -2.47 2.47 -0.74
N CYS A 11 -3.37 1.48 -0.71
CA CYS A 11 -3.05 0.05 -0.66
C CYS A 11 -2.13 -0.44 -1.81
N ILE A 12 -2.08 0.31 -2.92
CA ILE A 12 -1.07 0.27 -3.96
C ILE A 12 -0.35 1.62 -4.03
N ASP A 13 0.97 1.63 -4.28
CA ASP A 13 1.72 2.87 -4.41
C ASP A 13 1.08 3.81 -5.45
N LEU A 14 0.92 5.07 -5.07
CA LEU A 14 0.25 6.12 -5.82
C LEU A 14 0.96 7.47 -5.62
N VAL A 15 0.59 8.46 -6.42
CA VAL A 15 1.09 9.83 -6.30
C VAL A 15 0.47 10.49 -5.06
N SER A 16 1.30 11.00 -4.15
CA SER A 16 0.82 11.68 -2.94
C SER A 16 -0.03 12.92 -3.27
N ALA A 17 -1.09 13.17 -2.50
CA ALA A 17 -1.98 14.30 -2.75
C ALA A 17 -1.33 15.67 -2.46
N GLY A 18 -0.55 15.78 -1.38
CA GLY A 18 0.01 17.07 -0.95
C GLY A 18 1.22 17.53 -1.74
N THR A 19 2.10 16.60 -2.13
CA THR A 19 3.39 16.92 -2.78
C THR A 19 3.51 16.38 -4.20
N GLY A 20 2.58 15.55 -4.67
CA GLY A 20 2.65 14.98 -6.01
C GLY A 20 3.77 13.94 -6.18
N GLU A 21 4.18 13.27 -5.10
CA GLU A 21 5.38 12.41 -5.09
C GLU A 21 5.03 10.92 -5.16
N MET A 22 5.76 10.18 -5.99
CA MET A 22 5.86 8.70 -5.96
C MET A 22 6.84 8.19 -4.89
N LYS A 23 7.82 9.02 -4.49
CA LYS A 23 8.81 8.63 -3.46
C LYS A 23 8.15 8.38 -2.09
N LYS A 24 7.04 9.05 -1.81
CA LYS A 24 6.23 8.84 -0.60
C LYS A 24 5.27 7.67 -0.82
N ARG A 25 5.70 6.48 -0.40
CA ARG A 25 5.04 5.20 -0.71
C ARG A 25 4.20 4.69 0.47
N TYR A 26 2.98 4.24 0.18
CA TYR A 26 2.00 3.76 1.17
C TYR A 26 1.61 2.30 0.96
N GLY A 27 1.75 1.78 -0.27
CA GLY A 27 1.11 0.55 -0.66
C GLY A 27 1.71 -0.69 -0.02
N PHE A 28 0.86 -1.70 0.09
CA PHE A 28 1.28 -3.09 0.22
C PHE A 28 1.87 -3.60 -1.10
N ILE A 29 1.48 -2.97 -2.21
CA ILE A 29 1.97 -3.26 -3.56
C ILE A 29 2.88 -2.11 -4.00
N TYR A 30 4.12 -2.44 -4.33
CA TYR A 30 5.06 -1.51 -4.96
C TYR A 30 4.68 -1.29 -6.42
N VAL A 31 4.82 -0.04 -6.88
CA VAL A 31 4.71 0.32 -8.29
C VAL A 31 6.03 0.93 -8.73
N ASP A 32 6.61 0.36 -9.79
CA ASP A 32 7.84 0.85 -10.42
C ASP A 32 7.57 2.14 -11.19
N LYS A 33 7.52 3.24 -10.46
CA LYS A 33 7.39 4.61 -10.96
C LYS A 33 8.08 5.57 -10.00
N ASN A 34 8.80 6.54 -10.56
CA ASN A 34 9.55 7.56 -9.82
C ASN A 34 8.99 8.97 -10.08
N ASN A 35 9.46 9.97 -9.33
CA ASN A 35 9.01 11.37 -9.45
C ASN A 35 9.38 11.99 -10.81
N ASP A 36 10.48 11.56 -11.42
CA ASP A 36 10.93 12.01 -12.74
C ASP A 36 10.15 11.35 -13.90
N GLY A 37 9.16 10.50 -13.59
CA GLY A 37 8.37 9.78 -14.56
C GLY A 37 8.99 8.46 -15.05
N SER A 38 10.23 8.14 -14.65
CA SER A 38 10.86 6.85 -14.99
C SER A 38 10.18 5.67 -14.28
N GLY A 39 10.34 4.48 -14.86
CA GLY A 39 9.81 3.22 -14.34
C GLY A 39 8.90 2.49 -15.35
N THR A 40 8.72 1.19 -15.13
CA THR A 40 7.97 0.29 -16.01
C THR A 40 6.49 0.19 -15.68
N LEU A 41 6.06 0.78 -14.56
CA LEU A 41 4.77 0.52 -13.91
C LEU A 41 4.59 -0.94 -13.49
N ALA A 42 5.62 -1.79 -13.45
CA ALA A 42 5.49 -3.12 -12.90
C ALA A 42 5.04 -3.09 -11.44
N ARG A 43 4.26 -4.10 -11.03
CA ARG A 43 3.76 -4.25 -9.67
C ARG A 43 4.49 -5.39 -9.00
N SER A 44 4.89 -5.20 -7.75
CA SER A 44 5.46 -6.27 -6.93
C SER A 44 4.93 -6.21 -5.49
N PRO A 45 4.63 -7.37 -4.87
CA PRO A 45 4.18 -7.40 -3.49
C PRO A 45 5.33 -6.99 -2.56
N LYS A 46 5.05 -6.09 -1.61
CA LYS A 46 5.97 -5.80 -0.51
C LYS A 46 5.80 -6.83 0.59
N LYS A 47 6.70 -6.86 1.58
CA LYS A 47 6.55 -7.70 2.78
C LYS A 47 5.21 -7.47 3.48
N SER A 48 4.75 -6.23 3.50
CA SER A 48 3.47 -5.83 4.10
C SER A 48 2.25 -6.40 3.35
N PHE A 49 2.40 -6.89 2.12
CA PHE A 49 1.31 -7.57 1.39
C PHE A 49 0.89 -8.86 2.08
N SER A 50 1.81 -9.80 2.27
CA SER A 50 1.52 -11.08 2.92
C SER A 50 1.17 -10.90 4.39
N TRP A 51 1.78 -9.92 5.05
CA TRP A 51 1.39 -9.52 6.40
C TRP A 51 -0.08 -9.08 6.46
N TYR A 52 -0.51 -8.12 5.64
CA TYR A 52 -1.89 -7.62 5.70
C TYR A 52 -2.90 -8.66 5.22
N GLN A 53 -2.50 -9.54 4.30
CA GLN A 53 -3.27 -10.72 3.93
C GLN A 53 -3.53 -11.61 5.16
N ASN A 54 -2.51 -11.91 5.98
CA ASN A 54 -2.67 -12.68 7.20
C ASN A 54 -3.56 -11.97 8.23
N VAL A 55 -3.40 -10.65 8.39
CA VAL A 55 -4.26 -9.84 9.27
C VAL A 55 -5.72 -9.98 8.87
N ILE A 56 -6.07 -9.85 7.58
CA ILE A 56 -7.45 -10.03 7.11
C ILE A 56 -7.94 -11.46 7.34
N GLN A 57 -7.12 -12.46 6.97
CA GLN A 57 -7.50 -13.88 7.07
C GLN A 57 -7.76 -14.34 8.50
N THR A 58 -7.05 -13.74 9.46
CA THR A 58 -7.15 -14.08 10.88
C THR A 58 -8.06 -13.12 11.64
N ASN A 59 -8.77 -12.22 10.94
CA ASN A 59 -9.56 -11.16 11.54
C ASN A 59 -8.78 -10.40 12.65
N ALA A 60 -7.50 -10.11 12.37
CA ALA A 60 -6.54 -9.44 13.23
C ALA A 60 -6.15 -10.17 14.53
N GLU A 61 -6.39 -11.49 14.64
CA GLU A 61 -5.84 -12.30 15.74
C GLU A 61 -4.30 -12.37 15.71
N TYR A 62 -3.69 -12.22 14.53
CA TYR A 62 -2.24 -12.18 14.35
C TYR A 62 -1.80 -10.91 13.59
N LEU A 63 -0.94 -10.11 14.23
CA LEU A 63 -0.36 -8.85 13.74
C LEU A 63 1.15 -8.95 13.51
#